data_AF-A0AAP5Z0F2-F1
#
_entry.id   AF-A0AAP5Z0F2-F1
#
_cell.length_a   1.000
_cell.length_b   1.000
_cell.length_c   1.000
_cell.angle_alpha   90.00
_cell.angle_beta   90.00
_cell.angle_gamma   90.00
#
_symmetry.space_group_name_H-M   'P 1'
#
loop_
_entity.id
_entity.type
_entity.pdbx_description
1 polymer ?
#
loop_
_entity_poly.entity_id
_entity_poly.type
_entity_poly.pdbx_seq_one_letter_code
_entity_poly.pdbx_strand_id
1 'polypeptide(L)'
;MTFRQEYNGCKSFGCPNCGVPDLSLYSRSNRLGYDAWHCPECGAYPPVLINEPILALAHQLQQQTFELKLLPHCECRLPAWQRYGRTAVGSPRVKCRCCQKTATLLNPNKESHTLQPLLDALLAEVSPKDLQYKLGLNHRRFSQYLERLASMLDTFSRLYERHLSFSNIQTRSFVQVARSGFRHHGREQRAAH
;
A
#
# COMPACT_ATOMS: atom_id res chain seq x y z
N MET A 1 -1.31 12.18 -9.08
CA MET A 1 -0.84 12.70 -7.78
C MET A 1 0.58 13.18 -7.96
N THR A 2 0.91 14.38 -7.49
CA THR A 2 2.28 14.89 -7.58
C THR A 2 2.97 14.62 -6.26
N PHE A 3 4.05 13.84 -6.27
CA PHE A 3 4.83 13.62 -5.05
C PHE A 3 5.61 14.87 -4.68
N ARG A 4 5.78 15.07 -3.37
CA ARG A 4 6.66 16.09 -2.81
C ARG A 4 8.09 15.87 -3.32
N GLN A 5 8.82 16.95 -3.58
CA GLN A 5 10.18 16.89 -4.14
C GLN A 5 11.27 16.99 -3.07
N GLU A 6 10.99 17.70 -1.97
CA GLU A 6 11.94 17.92 -0.88
C GLU A 6 11.43 17.31 0.43
N TYR A 7 12.06 16.26 0.95
CA TYR A 7 11.63 15.54 2.16
C TYR A 7 12.37 15.95 3.43
N ASN A 8 13.37 16.83 3.32
CA ASN A 8 13.98 17.49 4.46
C ASN A 8 13.03 18.51 5.08
N GLY A 9 13.27 18.80 6.37
CA GLY A 9 12.43 19.66 7.19
C GLY A 9 11.91 18.97 8.45
N CYS A 10 11.11 19.70 9.24
CA CYS A 10 10.62 19.25 10.53
C CYS A 10 9.63 18.08 10.38
N LYS A 11 9.76 17.09 11.28
CA LYS A 11 8.90 15.91 11.35
C LYS A 11 8.22 15.78 12.72
N SER A 12 8.33 16.81 13.55
CA SER A 12 7.73 16.85 14.88
C SER A 12 6.25 17.17 14.75
N PHE A 13 5.41 16.21 15.13
CA PHE A 13 3.96 16.40 15.16
C PHE A 13 3.58 17.63 16.01
N GLY A 14 2.67 18.47 15.49
CA GLY A 14 2.21 19.69 16.14
C GLY A 14 3.13 20.91 16.01
N CYS A 15 4.31 20.78 15.38
CA CYS A 15 5.17 21.93 15.08
C CYS A 15 4.60 22.74 13.90
N PRO A 16 4.63 24.09 13.92
CA PRO A 16 4.25 24.93 12.78
C PRO A 16 5.03 24.61 11.49
N ASN A 17 6.29 24.19 11.63
CA ASN A 17 7.14 23.83 10.50
C ASN A 17 7.00 22.35 10.09
N CYS A 18 6.13 21.56 10.74
CA CYS A 18 6.00 20.13 10.45
C CYS A 18 5.62 19.90 8.99
N GLY A 19 6.47 19.22 8.26
CA GLY A 19 6.25 18.90 6.86
C GLY A 19 6.43 20.08 5.89
N VAL A 20 6.95 21.23 6.31
CA VAL A 20 7.21 22.35 5.38
C VAL A 20 8.51 22.08 4.59
N PRO A 21 8.49 22.11 3.24
CA PRO A 21 9.66 21.79 2.40
C PRO A 21 10.65 22.93 2.22
N ASP A 22 10.30 24.15 2.64
CA ASP A 22 11.18 25.30 2.52
C ASP A 22 12.37 25.16 3.47
N LEU A 23 13.55 24.89 2.90
CA LEU A 23 14.77 24.68 3.67
C LEU A 23 15.28 25.93 4.37
N SER A 24 14.84 27.13 3.96
CA SER A 24 15.24 28.39 4.58
C SER A 24 14.74 28.54 6.03
N LEU A 25 13.72 27.76 6.41
CA LEU A 25 13.18 27.71 7.78
C LEU A 25 14.03 26.89 8.76
N TYR A 26 15.10 26.24 8.28
CA TYR A 26 15.92 25.33 9.05
C TYR A 26 17.41 25.69 8.93
N SER A 27 18.21 25.24 9.89
CA SER A 27 19.67 25.36 9.83
C SER A 27 20.35 24.00 9.87
N ARG A 28 21.53 23.88 9.26
CA ARG A 28 22.32 22.63 9.30
C ARG A 28 23.03 22.48 10.64
N SER A 29 23.09 21.26 11.15
CA SER A 29 23.74 20.93 12.42
C SER A 29 24.30 19.51 12.40
N ASN A 30 25.42 19.30 13.10
CA ASN A 30 26.00 17.98 13.37
C ASN A 30 26.10 17.69 14.87
N ARG A 31 25.31 18.39 15.70
CA ARG A 31 25.45 18.32 17.17
C ARG A 31 25.17 16.93 17.77
N LEU A 32 24.42 16.10 17.05
CA LEU A 32 24.04 14.75 17.49
C LEU A 32 24.97 13.66 16.91
N GLY A 33 26.11 14.05 16.31
CA GLY A 33 27.05 13.13 15.69
C GLY A 33 26.61 12.62 14.31
N TYR A 34 25.56 13.22 13.74
CA TYR A 34 25.15 13.03 12.36
C TYR A 34 24.62 14.34 11.78
N ASP A 35 24.67 14.42 10.45
CA ASP A 35 24.22 15.55 9.68
C ASP A 35 22.68 15.66 9.72
N ALA A 36 22.19 16.80 10.21
CA ALA A 36 20.78 17.03 10.52
C ALA A 36 20.32 18.44 10.16
N TRP A 37 19.03 18.56 9.90
CA TRP A 37 18.34 19.85 9.86
C TRP A 37 17.82 20.20 11.25
N HIS A 38 18.11 21.39 11.73
CA HIS A 38 17.60 21.93 12.99
C HIS A 38 16.36 22.78 12.73
N CYS A 39 15.27 22.50 13.46
CA CYS A 39 14.05 23.29 13.43
C CYS A 39 14.03 24.29 14.61
N PRO A 40 14.03 25.62 14.37
CA PRO A 40 14.05 26.61 15.44
C PRO A 40 12.76 26.62 16.26
N GLU A 41 11.62 26.24 15.68
CA GLU A 41 10.30 26.26 16.34
C GLU A 41 10.15 25.18 17.42
N CYS A 42 10.77 24.02 17.25
CA CYS A 42 10.61 22.89 18.18
C CYS A 42 11.92 22.27 18.67
N GLY A 43 13.07 22.76 18.21
CA GLY A 43 14.39 22.26 18.58
C GLY A 43 14.71 20.85 18.06
N ALA A 44 13.93 20.32 17.12
CA ALA A 44 14.16 19.00 16.55
C ALA A 44 15.37 18.98 15.58
N TYR A 45 16.02 17.82 15.49
CA TYR A 45 17.17 17.57 14.60
C TYR A 45 16.92 16.37 13.67
N PRO A 46 15.90 16.41 12.79
CA PRO A 46 15.71 15.37 11.79
C PRO A 46 16.99 15.14 10.95
N PRO A 47 17.42 13.89 10.76
CA PRO A 47 18.53 13.56 9.86
C PRO A 47 18.29 14.08 8.44
N VAL A 48 19.38 14.41 7.77
CA VAL A 48 19.35 14.79 6.35
C VAL A 48 18.97 13.57 5.52
N LEU A 49 17.97 13.76 4.66
CA LEU A 49 17.50 12.77 3.71
C LEU A 49 18.02 13.10 2.32
N ILE A 50 18.38 12.04 1.58
CA ILE A 50 18.67 12.11 0.15
C ILE A 50 17.33 11.93 -0.57
N ASN A 51 16.93 12.94 -1.35
CA ASN A 51 15.61 12.95 -1.98
C ASN A 51 15.55 11.99 -3.17
N GLU A 52 16.64 11.82 -3.90
CA GLU A 52 16.70 11.11 -5.17
C GLU A 52 16.22 9.64 -5.06
N PRO A 53 16.68 8.83 -4.09
CA PRO A 53 16.15 7.48 -3.90
C PRO A 53 14.67 7.45 -3.53
N ILE A 54 14.20 8.42 -2.75
CA ILE A 54 12.79 8.53 -2.33
C ILE A 54 11.93 8.82 -3.55
N LEU A 55 12.35 9.77 -4.37
CA LEU A 55 11.68 10.14 -5.62
C LEU A 55 11.71 9.01 -6.63
N ALA A 56 12.85 8.33 -6.79
CA ALA A 56 12.97 7.17 -7.66
C ALA A 56 11.99 6.06 -7.26
N LEU A 57 11.91 5.74 -5.96
CA LEU A 57 10.94 4.77 -5.45
C LEU A 57 9.49 5.23 -5.68
N ALA A 58 9.20 6.51 -5.41
CA ALA A 58 7.87 7.07 -5.63
C ALA A 58 7.46 6.98 -7.11
N HIS A 59 8.39 7.29 -8.03
CA HIS A 59 8.18 7.12 -9.46
C HIS A 59 7.99 5.66 -9.87
N GLN A 60 8.78 4.74 -9.32
CA GLN A 60 8.60 3.30 -9.54
C GLN A 60 7.22 2.83 -9.08
N LEU A 61 6.76 3.27 -7.92
CA LEU A 61 5.43 2.95 -7.40
C LEU A 61 4.31 3.56 -8.26
N GLN A 62 4.53 4.75 -8.83
CA GLN A 62 3.62 5.36 -9.81
C GLN A 62 3.58 4.61 -11.13
N GLN A 63 4.73 4.11 -11.58
CA GLN A 63 4.88 3.37 -12.84
C GLN A 63 4.51 1.90 -12.71
N GLN A 64 4.51 1.34 -11.50
CA GLN A 64 3.91 0.05 -11.20
C GLN A 64 2.41 0.16 -11.47
N THR A 65 2.04 -0.06 -12.73
CA THR A 65 0.69 -0.42 -13.10
C THR A 65 0.42 -1.76 -12.43
N PHE A 66 -0.37 -1.74 -11.37
CA PHE A 66 -0.91 -2.96 -10.79
C PHE A 66 -1.62 -3.73 -11.91
N GLU A 67 -1.03 -4.85 -12.30
CA GLU A 67 -1.65 -5.75 -13.27
C GLU A 67 -2.89 -6.35 -12.62
N LEU A 68 -4.06 -5.89 -13.02
CA LEU A 68 -5.32 -6.50 -12.64
C LEU A 68 -5.48 -7.80 -13.45
N LYS A 69 -4.71 -8.83 -13.11
CA LYS A 69 -4.56 -10.10 -13.87
C LYS A 69 -5.90 -10.80 -14.14
N LEU A 70 -6.91 -10.56 -13.31
CA LEU A 70 -8.25 -11.14 -13.44
C LEU A 70 -9.18 -10.35 -14.38
N LEU A 71 -8.79 -9.12 -14.75
CA LEU A 71 -9.53 -8.29 -15.68
C LEU A 71 -9.00 -8.47 -17.12
N PRO A 72 -9.87 -8.29 -18.12
CA PRO A 72 -9.45 -8.39 -19.51
C PRO A 72 -8.45 -7.26 -19.86
N HIS A 73 -7.32 -7.62 -20.46
CA HIS A 73 -6.23 -6.70 -20.79
C HIS A 73 -5.76 -6.80 -22.25
N CYS A 74 -5.40 -5.66 -22.84
CA CYS A 74 -4.83 -5.53 -24.18
C CYS A 74 -4.03 -4.22 -24.32
N GLU A 75 -3.20 -4.13 -25.37
CA GLU A 75 -2.33 -2.97 -25.67
C GLU A 75 -3.06 -1.70 -26.15
N CYS A 76 -4.40 -1.67 -26.11
CA CYS A 76 -5.14 -0.47 -26.49
C CYS A 76 -5.07 0.57 -25.38
N ARG A 77 -4.84 1.85 -25.74
CA ARG A 77 -4.82 2.96 -24.78
C ARG A 77 -6.12 3.09 -23.98
N LEU A 78 -7.27 2.89 -24.63
CA LEU A 78 -8.59 2.89 -24.01
C LEU A 78 -9.38 1.66 -24.48
N PRO A 79 -9.18 0.48 -23.86
CA PRO A 79 -9.88 -0.73 -24.25
C PRO A 79 -11.38 -0.60 -24.05
N ALA A 80 -12.16 -0.93 -25.08
CA ALA A 80 -13.61 -1.06 -24.99
C ALA A 80 -14.00 -2.53 -25.19
N TRP A 81 -14.45 -3.19 -24.12
CA TRP A 81 -14.78 -4.61 -24.12
C TRP A 81 -16.26 -4.83 -24.41
N GLN A 82 -16.57 -5.71 -25.36
CA GLN A 82 -17.94 -6.14 -25.65
C GLN A 82 -18.12 -7.65 -25.46
N ARG A 83 -19.33 -8.07 -25.11
CA ARG A 83 -19.67 -9.50 -25.00
C ARG A 83 -19.46 -10.17 -26.35
N TYR A 84 -18.73 -11.28 -26.34
CA TYR A 84 -18.37 -12.06 -27.54
C TYR A 84 -18.99 -13.47 -27.52
N GLY A 85 -19.18 -14.06 -26.34
CA GLY A 85 -19.77 -15.38 -26.21
C GLY A 85 -19.53 -16.00 -24.83
N ARG A 86 -19.51 -17.33 -24.77
CA ARG A 86 -19.15 -18.11 -23.58
C ARG A 86 -18.20 -19.25 -23.94
N THR A 87 -17.44 -19.75 -22.97
CA THR A 87 -16.71 -21.01 -23.10
C THR A 87 -17.67 -22.20 -23.00
N ALA A 88 -17.21 -23.41 -23.35
CA ALA A 88 -17.98 -24.63 -23.14
C ALA A 88 -18.39 -24.84 -21.67
N VAL A 89 -17.55 -24.39 -20.72
CA VAL A 89 -17.83 -24.41 -19.27
C VAL A 89 -18.64 -23.19 -18.80
N GLY A 90 -19.20 -22.40 -19.71
CA GLY A 90 -20.12 -21.30 -19.42
C GLY A 90 -19.48 -19.97 -19.00
N SER A 91 -18.15 -19.86 -18.96
CA SER A 91 -17.47 -18.60 -18.59
C SER A 91 -17.69 -17.53 -19.67
N PRO A 92 -18.10 -16.29 -19.30
CA PRO A 92 -18.29 -15.22 -20.28
C PRO A 92 -17.01 -14.88 -21.02
N ARG A 93 -17.12 -14.60 -22.33
CA ARG A 93 -16.02 -14.08 -23.14
C ARG A 93 -16.33 -12.67 -23.61
N VAL A 94 -15.31 -11.83 -23.59
CA VAL A 94 -15.34 -10.48 -24.14
C VAL A 94 -14.31 -10.32 -25.24
N LYS A 95 -14.56 -9.37 -26.13
CA LYS A 95 -13.67 -8.99 -27.22
C LYS A 95 -13.45 -7.49 -27.19
N CYS A 96 -12.21 -7.04 -27.35
CA CYS A 96 -11.90 -5.61 -27.46
C CYS A 96 -12.41 -5.10 -28.81
N ARG A 97 -13.16 -3.99 -28.81
CA ARG A 97 -13.67 -3.36 -30.04
C ARG A 97 -12.55 -2.76 -30.90
N CYS A 98 -11.44 -2.37 -30.27
CA CYS A 98 -10.32 -1.71 -30.93
C CYS A 98 -9.40 -2.73 -31.61
N CYS A 99 -8.79 -3.65 -30.85
CA CYS A 99 -7.80 -4.61 -31.37
C CYS A 99 -8.34 -6.02 -31.61
N GLN A 100 -9.64 -6.25 -31.38
CA GLN A 100 -10.28 -7.56 -31.58
C GLN A 100 -9.74 -8.70 -30.68
N LYS A 101 -8.84 -8.41 -29.72
CA LYS A 101 -8.34 -9.39 -28.74
C LYS A 101 -9.50 -9.91 -27.88
N THR A 102 -9.55 -11.22 -27.68
CA THR A 102 -10.55 -11.87 -26.82
C THR A 102 -9.98 -12.19 -25.44
N ALA A 103 -10.82 -12.08 -24.42
CA ALA A 103 -10.49 -12.51 -23.06
C ALA A 103 -11.67 -13.31 -22.48
N THR A 104 -11.37 -14.28 -21.62
CA THR A 104 -12.38 -15.02 -20.85
C THR A 104 -12.47 -14.39 -19.47
N LEU A 105 -13.67 -13.96 -19.08
CA LEU A 105 -13.94 -13.43 -17.76
C LEU A 105 -14.12 -14.57 -16.75
N LEU A 106 -13.88 -14.26 -15.49
CA LEU A 106 -14.26 -15.12 -14.38
C LEU A 106 -15.76 -15.41 -14.45
N ASN A 107 -16.14 -16.63 -14.05
CA ASN A 107 -17.53 -17.02 -13.89
C ASN A 107 -17.90 -16.84 -12.41
N PRO A 108 -18.65 -15.78 -12.02
CA PRO A 108 -18.87 -15.45 -10.62
C PRO A 108 -19.46 -16.62 -9.82
N ASN A 109 -20.46 -17.31 -10.38
CA ASN A 109 -21.11 -18.43 -9.71
C ASN A 109 -20.13 -19.59 -9.46
N LYS A 110 -19.29 -19.90 -10.45
CA LYS A 110 -18.28 -20.96 -10.31
C LYS A 110 -17.19 -20.58 -9.31
N GLU A 111 -16.69 -19.35 -9.40
CA GLU A 111 -15.64 -18.86 -8.49
C GLU A 111 -16.15 -18.82 -7.05
N SER A 112 -17.33 -18.25 -6.82
CA SER A 112 -17.96 -18.22 -5.50
C SER A 112 -18.16 -19.62 -4.95
N HIS A 113 -18.78 -20.54 -5.71
CA HIS A 113 -18.96 -21.91 -5.24
C HIS A 113 -17.63 -22.62 -4.92
N THR A 114 -16.57 -22.31 -5.67
CA THR A 114 -15.25 -22.96 -5.50
C THR A 114 -14.47 -22.39 -4.32
N LEU A 115 -14.47 -21.06 -4.14
CA LEU A 115 -13.57 -20.35 -3.23
C LEU A 115 -14.25 -19.91 -1.93
N GLN A 116 -15.58 -19.82 -1.88
CA GLN A 116 -16.31 -19.42 -0.67
C GLN A 116 -15.99 -20.31 0.54
N PRO A 117 -15.91 -21.65 0.43
CA PRO A 117 -15.59 -22.49 1.59
C PRO A 117 -14.21 -22.17 2.20
N LEU A 118 -13.22 -21.85 1.35
CA LEU A 118 -11.89 -21.44 1.80
C LEU A 118 -11.95 -20.07 2.49
N LEU A 119 -12.68 -19.12 1.92
CA LEU A 119 -12.88 -17.81 2.53
C LEU A 119 -13.60 -17.90 3.89
N ASP A 120 -14.67 -18.69 3.98
CA ASP A 120 -15.43 -18.91 5.22
C ASP A 120 -14.56 -19.55 6.30
N ALA A 121 -13.72 -20.52 5.92
CA ALA A 121 -12.80 -21.16 6.86
C ALA A 121 -11.73 -20.18 7.38
N LEU A 122 -11.23 -19.26 6.53
CA LEU A 122 -10.32 -18.19 6.96
C LEU A 122 -11.00 -17.20 7.90
N LEU A 123 -12.24 -16.80 7.59
CA LEU A 123 -13.03 -15.89 8.43
C LEU A 123 -13.41 -16.51 9.78
N ALA A 124 -13.58 -17.84 9.83
CA ALA A 124 -13.79 -18.59 11.06
C ALA A 124 -12.49 -18.89 11.84
N GLU A 125 -11.38 -18.23 11.49
CA GLU A 125 -10.08 -18.32 12.18
C GLU A 125 -9.54 -19.76 12.26
N VAL A 126 -9.81 -20.59 11.26
CA VAL A 126 -9.26 -21.95 11.19
C VAL A 126 -7.74 -21.86 11.06
N SER A 127 -7.03 -22.64 11.87
CA SER A 127 -5.56 -22.63 11.86
C SER A 127 -5.03 -22.98 10.46
N PRO A 128 -3.93 -22.35 9.99
CA PRO A 128 -3.36 -22.66 8.68
C PRO A 128 -2.98 -24.13 8.49
N LYS A 129 -2.65 -24.83 9.60
CA LYS A 129 -2.29 -26.26 9.60
C LYS A 129 -3.51 -27.15 9.34
N ASP A 130 -4.68 -26.76 9.81
CA ASP A 130 -5.92 -27.54 9.72
C ASP A 130 -6.76 -27.18 8.48
N LEU A 131 -6.47 -26.04 7.85
CA LEU A 131 -7.26 -25.48 6.75
C LEU A 131 -7.41 -26.45 5.58
N GLN A 132 -6.31 -27.08 5.16
CA GLN A 132 -6.32 -28.05 4.06
C GLN A 132 -7.19 -29.27 4.42
N TYR A 133 -7.05 -29.79 5.63
CA TYR A 133 -7.79 -30.95 6.11
C TYR A 133 -9.29 -30.65 6.22
N LYS A 134 -9.64 -29.50 6.81
CA LYS A 134 -11.03 -29.06 6.98
C LYS A 134 -11.77 -28.88 5.65
N LEU A 135 -11.06 -28.46 4.60
CA LEU A 135 -11.63 -28.29 3.27
C LEU A 135 -11.67 -29.59 2.45
N GLY A 136 -11.09 -30.68 2.96
CA GLY A 136 -11.01 -31.96 2.24
C GLY A 136 -10.24 -31.86 0.92
N LEU A 137 -9.30 -30.93 0.81
CA LEU A 137 -8.56 -30.67 -0.43
C LEU A 137 -7.20 -31.37 -0.41
N ASN A 138 -6.80 -31.89 -1.58
CA ASN A 138 -5.39 -32.27 -1.77
C ASN A 138 -4.51 -31.02 -1.85
N HIS A 139 -3.21 -31.18 -1.57
CA HIS A 139 -2.25 -30.08 -1.52
C HIS A 139 -2.25 -29.21 -2.79
N ARG A 140 -2.27 -29.84 -3.97
CA ARG A 140 -2.28 -29.11 -5.25
C ARG A 140 -3.50 -28.22 -5.41
N ARG A 141 -4.70 -28.74 -5.16
CA ARG A 141 -5.95 -27.96 -5.26
C ARG A 141 -6.01 -26.88 -4.21
N PHE A 142 -5.55 -27.18 -3.00
CA PHE A 142 -5.47 -26.22 -1.91
C PHE A 142 -4.58 -25.01 -2.27
N SER A 143 -3.35 -25.26 -2.72
CA SER A 143 -2.45 -24.18 -3.18
C SER A 143 -3.07 -23.37 -4.33
N GLN A 144 -3.67 -24.04 -5.31
CA GLN A 144 -4.35 -23.36 -6.42
C GLN A 144 -5.53 -22.49 -5.95
N TYR A 145 -6.31 -22.94 -4.97
CA TYR A 145 -7.44 -22.17 -4.45
C TYR A 145 -6.96 -20.97 -3.63
N LEU A 146 -5.90 -21.14 -2.84
CA LEU A 146 -5.24 -20.04 -2.12
C LEU A 146 -4.71 -18.97 -3.07
N GLU A 147 -3.96 -19.36 -4.10
CA GLU A 147 -3.43 -18.41 -5.10
C GLU A 147 -4.55 -17.66 -5.82
N ARG A 148 -5.63 -18.36 -6.20
CA ARG A 148 -6.78 -17.75 -6.87
C ARG A 148 -7.55 -16.80 -5.96
N LEU A 149 -7.78 -17.19 -4.69
CA LEU A 149 -8.44 -16.34 -3.71
C LEU A 149 -7.61 -15.09 -3.42
N ALA A 150 -6.29 -15.24 -3.22
CA ALA A 150 -5.38 -14.13 -3.02
C ALA A 150 -5.40 -13.14 -4.21
N SER A 151 -5.35 -13.66 -5.44
CA SER A 151 -5.46 -12.84 -6.66
C SER A 151 -6.79 -12.09 -6.76
N MET A 152 -7.90 -12.72 -6.35
CA MET A 152 -9.23 -12.08 -6.30
C MET A 152 -9.28 -10.97 -5.26
N LEU A 153 -8.79 -11.22 -4.04
CA LEU A 153 -8.79 -10.25 -2.95
C LEU A 153 -7.86 -9.06 -3.27
N ASP A 154 -6.69 -9.30 -3.86
CA ASP A 154 -5.80 -8.23 -4.33
C ASP A 154 -6.49 -7.39 -5.40
N THR A 155 -7.05 -8.01 -6.45
CA THR A 155 -7.79 -7.30 -7.50
C THR A 155 -8.94 -6.47 -6.93
N PHE A 156 -9.73 -7.04 -6.01
CA PHE A 156 -10.82 -6.34 -5.33
C PHE A 156 -10.30 -5.14 -4.53
N SER A 157 -9.26 -5.34 -3.72
CA SER A 157 -8.68 -4.29 -2.88
C SER A 157 -8.20 -3.13 -3.75
N ARG A 158 -7.54 -3.40 -4.87
CA ARG A 158 -7.07 -2.37 -5.82
C ARG A 158 -8.19 -1.61 -6.51
N LEU A 159 -9.27 -2.30 -6.89
CA LEU A 159 -10.45 -1.63 -7.44
C LEU A 159 -11.09 -0.73 -6.38
N TYR A 160 -11.16 -1.20 -5.14
CA TYR A 160 -11.77 -0.48 -4.03
C TYR A 160 -10.91 0.72 -3.58
N GLU A 161 -9.58 0.60 -3.57
CA GLU A 161 -8.64 1.69 -3.27
C GLU A 161 -8.88 2.93 -4.14
N ARG A 162 -9.30 2.76 -5.41
CA ARG A 162 -9.64 3.87 -6.30
C ARG A 162 -10.86 4.67 -5.84
N HIS A 163 -11.73 4.04 -5.06
CA HIS A 163 -12.93 4.65 -4.49
C HIS A 163 -12.70 5.15 -3.07
N LEU A 164 -11.60 4.76 -2.43
CA LEU A 164 -11.22 5.25 -1.11
C LEU A 164 -10.57 6.63 -1.23
N SER A 165 -11.27 7.64 -0.75
CA SER A 165 -10.65 8.93 -0.43
C SER A 165 -10.10 8.84 1.00
N PHE A 166 -8.82 8.55 1.13
CA PHE A 166 -8.14 8.72 2.41
C PHE A 166 -7.91 10.22 2.62
N SER A 167 -8.88 10.91 3.21
CA SER A 167 -8.69 12.30 3.63
C SER A 167 -7.68 12.39 4.77
N ASN A 168 -7.53 11.35 5.59
CA ASN A 168 -6.55 11.27 6.67
C ASN A 168 -6.19 9.81 6.95
N ILE A 169 -4.97 9.37 6.59
CA ILE A 169 -4.41 8.17 7.21
C ILE A 169 -4.06 8.56 8.64
N GLN A 170 -5.00 8.39 9.58
CA GLN A 170 -4.65 8.30 10.99
C GLN A 170 -4.04 6.93 11.21
N THR A 171 -2.71 6.85 11.19
CA THR A 171 -2.03 5.78 11.92
C THR A 171 -2.37 5.99 13.39
N ARG A 172 -3.03 5.02 14.01
CA ARG A 172 -3.18 4.98 15.47
C ARG A 172 -1.77 4.99 16.08
N SER A 173 -1.28 6.18 16.38
CA SER A 173 0.04 6.40 16.95
C SER A 173 -0.08 6.01 18.42
N PHE A 174 0.59 4.94 18.82
CA PHE A 174 0.76 4.65 20.23
C PHE A 174 1.81 5.62 20.79
N VAL A 175 1.56 6.13 22.00
CA VAL A 175 2.57 6.91 22.72
C VAL A 175 3.61 5.92 23.25
N GLN A 176 4.73 5.80 22.55
CA GLN A 176 5.94 5.25 23.17
C GLN A 176 6.63 6.38 23.93
N VAL A 177 6.73 6.25 25.24
CA VAL A 177 7.54 7.16 26.06
C VAL A 177 9.00 6.87 25.75
N ALA A 178 9.58 7.67 24.84
CA ALA A 178 11.02 7.67 24.64
C ALA A 178 11.70 8.13 25.94
N ARG A 179 12.60 7.31 26.47
CA ARG A 179 13.44 7.65 27.65
C ARG A 179 14.58 8.62 27.33
N SER A 180 14.72 9.07 26.07
CA SER A 180 15.63 10.16 25.72
C SER A 180 14.99 11.48 26.14
N GLY A 181 15.37 11.92 27.33
CA GLY A 181 14.71 12.96 28.11
C GLY A 181 14.55 14.31 27.43
N PHE A 182 13.42 14.94 27.72
CA PHE A 182 13.31 16.36 28.09
C PHE A 182 11.93 16.54 28.75
N ARG A 183 11.90 16.71 30.08
CA ARG A 183 10.73 17.28 30.76
C ARG A 183 10.94 18.79 30.77
N HIS A 184 10.10 19.51 30.04
CA HIS A 184 10.13 20.96 30.00
C HIS A 184 9.49 21.51 31.29
N HIS A 185 10.19 21.38 32.41
CA HIS A 185 9.88 22.11 33.64
C HIS A 185 11.15 22.77 34.14
N GLY A 186 11.21 24.09 33.98
CA GLY A 186 12.27 24.92 34.53
C GLY A 186 13.47 25.05 33.60
N ARG A 187 13.85 26.30 33.35
CA ARG A 187 15.14 26.68 32.78
C ARG A 187 16.25 26.10 33.65
N GLU A 188 16.84 24.98 33.27
CA GLU A 188 18.22 24.62 33.62
C GLU A 188 18.66 23.42 32.78
N GLN A 189 19.62 23.63 31.89
CA GLN A 189 20.31 22.57 31.18
C GLN A 189 21.36 21.98 32.12
N ARG A 190 21.26 20.69 32.45
CA ARG A 190 22.37 19.94 33.02
C ARG A 190 22.91 18.97 31.97
N ALA A 191 24.22 19.05 31.74
CA ALA A 191 24.94 18.13 30.87
C ALA A 191 24.91 16.72 31.45
N ALA A 192 24.56 15.74 30.62
CA ALA A 192 24.67 14.33 30.96
C ALA A 192 26.09 13.85 30.60
N HIS A 193 26.84 13.39 31.60
CA HIS A 193 27.96 12.48 31.42
C HIS A 193 27.44 11.05 31.30
#